data_AF-A0A252DXK5-F1
#
_entry.id   AF-A0A252DXK5-F1
#
_cell.length_a   1.000
_cell.length_b   1.000
_cell.length_c   1.000
_cell.angle_alpha   90.00
_cell.angle_beta   90.00
_cell.angle_gamma   90.00
#
_symmetry.space_group_name_H-M   'P 1'
#
loop_
_entity.id
_entity.type
_entity.pdbx_description
1 polymer ?
#
loop_
_entity_poly.entity_id
_entity_poly.type
_entity_poly.pdbx_seq_one_letter_code
_entity_poly.pdbx_strand_id
1 'polypeptide(L)'
;MSTISNISLRNARPDDKVHLLLWDTPDENELVRITLRDNALRVNYRENLLQRIHPDESFLALHHDLDRELEAIKSMCCGISQQVVLLENLDCLITYLQVQSRSHITLFWNNLEKTRKLEKLLWILLPHQLAPKNWPEERIQLILSG
;
A
#
# COMPACT_ATOMS: atom_id res chain seq x y z
N MET A 1 -4.14 21.91 12.75
CA MET A 1 -2.88 21.58 13.47
C MET A 1 -2.60 20.11 13.20
N SER A 2 -1.58 19.83 12.39
CA SER A 2 -1.34 18.52 11.76
C SER A 2 -1.06 17.42 12.79
N THR A 3 -1.88 16.37 12.77
CA THR A 3 -1.85 15.20 13.69
C THR A 3 -0.72 14.21 13.40
N ILE A 4 0.13 14.48 12.41
CA ILE A 4 1.21 13.58 11.96
C ILE A 4 2.23 13.31 13.06
N SER A 5 2.41 14.23 14.01
CA SER A 5 3.41 14.16 15.08
C SER A 5 3.28 12.94 16.00
N ASN A 6 2.11 12.32 16.11
CA ASN A 6 1.86 11.19 17.04
C ASN A 6 1.71 9.82 16.37
N ILE A 7 1.86 9.73 15.04
CA ILE A 7 1.62 8.47 14.33
C ILE A 7 2.89 7.62 14.35
N SER A 8 2.77 6.36 14.74
CA SER A 8 3.91 5.44 14.77
C SER A 8 3.58 4.20 13.95
N LEU A 9 4.20 4.09 12.77
CA LEU A 9 3.99 2.97 11.85
C LEU A 9 4.66 1.68 12.36
N ARG A 10 5.76 1.81 13.11
CA ARG A 10 6.55 0.68 13.63
C ARG A 10 5.85 -0.18 14.69
N ASN A 11 4.79 0.32 15.31
CA ASN A 11 4.11 -0.37 16.41
C ASN A 11 2.86 -1.13 15.95
N ALA A 12 2.59 -1.14 14.64
CA ALA A 12 1.42 -1.79 14.07
C ALA A 12 1.39 -3.29 14.40
N ARG A 13 0.20 -3.81 14.69
CA ARG A 13 -0.03 -5.24 14.94
C ARG A 13 -1.29 -5.71 14.20
N PRO A 14 -1.31 -6.92 13.64
CA PRO A 14 -0.20 -7.89 13.56
C PRO A 14 0.91 -7.43 12.60
N ASP A 15 2.15 -7.86 12.84
CA ASP A 15 3.33 -7.38 12.10
C ASP A 15 3.60 -8.12 10.78
N ASP A 16 2.88 -9.21 10.52
CA ASP A 16 3.02 -10.05 9.34
C ASP A 16 1.92 -9.80 8.29
N LYS A 17 1.08 -8.77 8.48
CA LYS A 17 -0.05 -8.44 7.59
C LYS A 17 0.00 -6.99 7.09
N VAL A 18 -0.82 -6.73 6.07
CA VAL A 18 -0.96 -5.43 5.43
C VAL A 18 -1.77 -4.45 6.29
N HIS A 19 -1.27 -3.23 6.44
CA HIS A 19 -1.92 -2.10 7.09
C HIS A 19 -2.22 -0.99 6.08
N LEU A 20 -3.24 -0.16 6.35
CA LEU A 20 -3.63 0.98 5.52
C LEU A 20 -3.39 2.30 6.24
N LEU A 21 -2.59 3.17 5.63
CA LEU A 21 -2.41 4.54 6.05
C LEU A 21 -3.27 5.44 5.17
N LEU A 22 -4.41 5.88 5.69
CA LEU A 22 -5.35 6.71 4.94
C LEU A 22 -5.00 8.19 5.11
N TRP A 23 -4.60 8.83 4.02
CA TRP A 23 -4.11 10.20 3.99
C TRP A 23 -4.30 10.78 2.59
N ASP A 24 -5.17 11.79 2.45
CA ASP A 24 -5.61 12.26 1.12
C ASP A 24 -4.54 13.06 0.37
N THR A 25 -3.86 13.96 1.08
CA THR A 25 -2.92 14.93 0.47
C THR A 25 -1.66 15.11 1.32
N PRO A 26 -0.87 14.05 1.53
CA PRO A 26 0.44 14.20 2.17
C PRO A 26 1.35 15.07 1.30
N ASP A 27 2.03 16.03 1.93
CA ASP A 27 3.14 16.70 1.26
C ASP A 27 4.46 15.90 1.40
N GLU A 28 5.42 16.19 0.53
CA GLU A 28 6.69 15.45 0.50
C GLU A 28 7.51 15.61 1.80
N ASN A 29 7.44 16.77 2.48
CA ASN A 29 8.13 16.96 3.75
C ASN A 29 7.49 16.11 4.85
N GLU A 30 6.18 15.97 4.84
CA GLU A 30 5.42 15.13 5.77
C GLU A 30 5.77 13.65 5.56
N LEU A 31 5.85 13.20 4.31
CA LEU A 31 6.29 11.83 3.96
C LEU A 31 7.74 11.57 4.40
N VAL A 32 8.66 12.48 4.10
CA VAL A 32 10.06 12.37 4.55
C VAL A 32 10.14 12.28 6.07
N ARG A 33 9.38 13.10 6.80
CA ARG A 33 9.36 13.08 8.26
C ARG A 33 8.89 11.76 8.83
N ILE A 34 7.76 11.21 8.35
CA ILE A 34 7.25 9.93 8.85
C ILE A 34 8.20 8.78 8.50
N THR A 35 8.78 8.78 7.30
CA THR A 35 9.74 7.75 6.87
C THR A 35 10.99 7.75 7.73
N LEU A 36 11.59 8.92 7.98
CA LEU A 36 12.77 9.03 8.84
C LEU A 36 12.44 8.65 10.29
N ARG A 37 11.32 9.15 10.82
CA ARG A 37 10.90 8.86 12.19
C ARG A 37 10.70 7.38 12.40
N ASP A 38 10.01 6.71 11.48
CA ASP A 38 9.63 5.30 11.60
C ASP A 38 10.69 4.32 11.07
N ASN A 39 11.81 4.81 10.52
CA ASN A 39 12.82 4.01 9.83
C ASN A 39 12.18 3.15 8.73
N ALA A 40 11.35 3.79 7.92
CA ALA A 40 10.62 3.15 6.83
C ALA A 40 11.39 3.23 5.52
N LEU A 41 11.15 2.27 4.63
CA LEU A 41 11.50 2.34 3.22
C LEU A 41 10.27 2.82 2.45
N ARG A 42 10.41 3.90 1.69
CA ARG A 42 9.39 4.33 0.73
C ARG A 42 9.53 3.53 -0.55
N VAL A 43 8.43 2.96 -1.02
CA VAL A 43 8.39 2.19 -2.27
C VAL A 43 7.23 2.70 -3.11
N ASN A 44 7.48 2.93 -4.40
CA ASN A 44 6.47 3.39 -5.33
C ASN A 44 5.96 2.21 -6.17
N TYR A 45 4.68 1.85 -5.98
CA TYR A 45 4.06 0.75 -6.72
C TYR A 45 4.07 1.00 -8.23
N ARG A 46 3.83 2.25 -8.68
CA ARG A 46 3.79 2.60 -10.10
C ARG A 46 5.14 2.38 -10.77
N GLU A 47 6.22 2.80 -10.11
CA GLU A 47 7.58 2.58 -10.62
C GLU A 47 7.92 1.09 -10.68
N ASN A 48 7.55 0.33 -9.64
CA ASN A 48 7.70 -1.11 -9.63
C ASN A 48 6.91 -1.80 -10.75
N LEU A 49 5.69 -1.34 -11.02
CA LEU A 49 4.85 -1.84 -12.11
C LEU A 49 5.51 -1.57 -13.47
N LEU A 50 6.00 -0.35 -13.71
CA LEU A 50 6.69 0.01 -14.96
C LEU A 50 7.94 -0.84 -15.23
N GLN A 51 8.63 -1.31 -14.19
CA GLN A 51 9.77 -2.23 -14.34
C GLN A 51 9.37 -3.66 -14.71
N ARG A 52 8.11 -4.06 -14.45
CA ARG A 52 7.60 -5.42 -14.68
C ARG A 52 6.83 -5.58 -15.99
N ILE A 53 6.43 -4.47 -16.62
CA ILE A 53 5.72 -4.46 -17.90
C ILE A 53 6.73 -4.56 -19.03
N HIS A 54 6.53 -5.53 -19.92
CA HIS A 54 7.35 -5.64 -21.12
C HIS A 54 6.97 -4.57 -22.14
N PRO A 55 7.94 -3.94 -22.84
CA PRO A 55 7.66 -2.96 -23.89
C PRO A 55 6.77 -3.51 -25.02
N ASP A 56 6.78 -4.82 -25.21
CA ASP A 56 6.03 -5.52 -26.26
C ASP A 56 4.56 -5.81 -25.88
N GLU A 57 4.17 -5.59 -24.61
CA GLU A 57 2.78 -5.75 -24.18
C GLU A 57 1.93 -4.57 -24.67
N SER A 58 0.99 -4.84 -25.57
CA SER A 58 0.12 -3.80 -26.14
C SER A 58 -0.94 -3.28 -25.15
N PHE A 59 -1.24 -4.04 -24.09
CA PHE A 59 -2.26 -3.69 -23.10
C PHE A 59 -1.91 -4.18 -21.70
N LEU A 60 -2.24 -3.36 -20.70
CA LEU A 60 -2.17 -3.75 -19.30
C LEU A 60 -3.34 -4.65 -18.94
N ALA A 61 -3.04 -5.90 -18.56
CA ALA A 61 -4.03 -6.92 -18.23
C ALA A 61 -3.95 -7.36 -16.75
N LEU A 62 -3.70 -6.41 -15.84
CA LEU A 62 -3.42 -6.68 -14.40
C LEU A 62 -4.54 -7.45 -13.69
N HIS A 63 -5.78 -7.32 -14.16
CA HIS A 63 -6.93 -8.00 -13.57
C HIS A 63 -6.97 -9.51 -13.85
N HIS A 64 -6.21 -10.01 -14.83
CA HIS A 64 -6.09 -11.45 -15.10
C HIS A 64 -5.12 -12.16 -14.16
N ASP A 65 -4.21 -11.42 -13.52
CA ASP A 65 -3.16 -12.00 -12.67
C ASP A 65 -2.98 -11.18 -11.38
N LEU A 66 -4.02 -11.19 -10.54
CA LEU A 66 -3.98 -10.52 -9.24
C LEU A 66 -2.95 -11.14 -8.29
N ASP A 67 -2.67 -12.44 -8.44
CA ASP A 67 -1.70 -13.15 -7.62
C ASP A 67 -0.28 -12.63 -7.88
N ARG A 68 0.08 -12.36 -9.15
CA ARG A 68 1.35 -11.69 -9.49
C ARG A 68 1.47 -10.31 -8.86
N GLU A 69 0.39 -9.55 -8.78
CA GLU A 69 0.41 -8.23 -8.15
C GLU A 69 0.58 -8.31 -6.63
N LEU A 70 -0.06 -9.29 -5.98
CA LEU A 70 0.11 -9.54 -4.56
C LEU A 70 1.53 -10.01 -4.23
N GLU A 71 2.11 -10.91 -5.03
CA GLU A 71 3.49 -11.35 -4.85
C GLU A 71 4.49 -10.21 -5.08
N ALA A 72 4.21 -9.29 -6.01
CA ALA A 72 5.04 -8.09 -6.18
C ALA A 72 4.95 -7.16 -4.96
N ILE A 73 3.77 -6.97 -4.38
CA ILE A 73 3.61 -6.19 -3.13
C ILE A 73 4.38 -6.86 -1.98
N LYS A 74 4.30 -8.19 -1.88
CA LYS A 74 5.04 -8.95 -0.85
C LYS A 74 6.55 -8.84 -1.03
N SER A 75 7.05 -8.93 -2.26
CA SER A 75 8.49 -8.89 -2.53
C SER A 75 9.12 -7.54 -2.20
N MET A 76 8.35 -6.44 -2.20
CA MET A 76 8.81 -5.14 -1.71
C MET A 76 9.19 -5.14 -0.22
N CYS A 77 8.71 -6.13 0.55
CA CYS A 77 9.05 -6.31 1.95
C CYS A 77 10.26 -7.23 2.16
N CYS A 78 10.77 -7.91 1.13
CA CYS A 78 11.80 -8.93 1.27
C CYS A 78 13.22 -8.35 1.19
N GLY A 79 14.11 -8.83 2.07
CA GLY A 79 15.55 -8.55 1.97
C GLY A 79 15.97 -7.09 2.24
N ILE A 80 15.07 -6.26 2.78
CA ILE A 80 15.36 -4.85 3.12
C ILE A 80 15.83 -4.71 4.58
N SER A 81 16.62 -3.68 4.86
CA SER A 81 17.16 -3.41 6.20
C SER A 81 16.15 -2.69 7.11
N GLN A 82 15.28 -1.87 6.54
CA GLN A 82 14.21 -1.17 7.24
C GLN A 82 13.20 -2.16 7.84
N GLN A 83 12.51 -1.75 8.90
CA GLN A 83 11.47 -2.57 9.54
C GLN A 83 10.08 -2.31 8.99
N VAL A 84 9.89 -1.14 8.37
CA VAL A 84 8.62 -0.67 7.82
C VAL A 84 8.80 -0.41 6.34
N VAL A 85 7.81 -0.80 5.54
CA VAL A 85 7.62 -0.39 4.15
C VAL A 85 6.42 0.53 4.10
N LEU A 86 6.61 1.72 3.52
CA LEU A 86 5.53 2.62 3.14
C LEU A 86 5.36 2.52 1.62
N LEU A 87 4.27 1.86 1.20
CA LEU A 87 3.94 1.67 -0.21
C LEU A 87 3.05 2.82 -0.70
N GLU A 88 3.53 3.51 -1.72
CA GLU A 88 2.87 4.65 -2.35
C GLU A 88 2.34 4.28 -3.74
N ASN A 89 1.39 5.08 -4.22
CA ASN A 89 0.84 5.00 -5.58
C ASN A 89 0.19 3.65 -5.93
N LEU A 90 -0.32 2.90 -4.94
CA LEU A 90 -1.16 1.71 -5.20
C LEU A 90 -2.57 2.10 -5.71
N ASP A 91 -2.94 3.36 -5.53
CA ASP A 91 -4.15 3.98 -6.07
C ASP A 91 -4.34 3.73 -7.58
N CYS A 92 -3.26 3.66 -8.36
CA CYS A 92 -3.36 3.37 -9.79
C CYS A 92 -3.85 1.94 -10.07
N LEU A 93 -3.38 0.93 -9.32
CA LEU A 93 -3.90 -0.44 -9.42
C LEU A 93 -5.36 -0.49 -8.98
N ILE A 94 -5.66 0.13 -7.84
CA ILE A 94 -7.03 0.17 -7.29
C ILE A 94 -7.99 0.78 -8.30
N THR A 95 -7.64 1.93 -8.86
CA THR A 95 -8.45 2.63 -9.87
C THR A 95 -8.61 1.78 -11.13
N TYR A 96 -7.53 1.15 -11.61
CA TYR A 96 -7.58 0.24 -12.75
C TYR A 96 -8.57 -0.91 -12.51
N LEU A 97 -8.48 -1.58 -11.36
CA LEU A 97 -9.36 -2.71 -11.03
C LEU A 97 -10.81 -2.28 -10.85
N GLN A 98 -11.06 -1.11 -10.27
CA GLN A 98 -12.40 -0.53 -10.13
C GLN A 98 -13.08 -0.29 -11.49
N VAL A 99 -12.32 0.20 -12.48
CA VAL A 99 -12.83 0.46 -13.83
C VAL A 99 -13.12 -0.84 -14.58
N GLN A 100 -12.32 -1.89 -14.40
CA GLN A 100 -12.54 -3.17 -15.09
C GLN A 100 -13.78 -3.90 -14.58
N SER A 101 -13.89 -4.10 -13.27
CA SER A 101 -15.08 -4.70 -12.66
C SER A 101 -15.04 -4.56 -11.13
N ARG A 102 -16.19 -4.32 -10.52
CA ARG A 102 -16.35 -4.33 -9.07
C ARG A 102 -15.94 -5.67 -8.43
N SER A 103 -16.05 -6.78 -9.16
CA SER A 103 -15.60 -8.09 -8.66
C SER A 103 -14.08 -8.17 -8.50
N HIS A 104 -13.30 -7.59 -9.42
CA HIS A 104 -11.84 -7.65 -9.39
C HIS A 104 -11.27 -6.87 -8.21
N ILE A 105 -11.75 -5.65 -7.96
CA ILE A 105 -11.30 -4.87 -6.81
C ILE A 105 -11.71 -5.54 -5.48
N THR A 106 -12.89 -6.15 -5.42
CA THR A 106 -13.34 -6.88 -4.23
C THR A 106 -12.44 -8.10 -3.96
N LEU A 107 -12.10 -8.85 -5.01
CA LEU A 107 -11.20 -9.99 -4.90
C LEU A 107 -9.79 -9.56 -4.48
N PHE A 108 -9.26 -8.50 -5.10
CA PHE A 108 -7.96 -7.93 -4.74
C PHE A 108 -7.90 -7.54 -3.26
N TRP A 109 -8.90 -6.80 -2.76
CA TRP A 109 -8.93 -6.41 -1.35
C TRP A 109 -9.00 -7.61 -0.40
N ASN A 110 -9.83 -8.60 -0.72
CA ASN A 110 -9.95 -9.82 0.07
C ASN A 110 -8.63 -10.59 0.13
N ASN A 111 -7.92 -10.70 -0.99
CA ASN A 111 -6.64 -11.39 -1.05
C ASN A 111 -5.53 -10.60 -0.32
N LEU A 112 -5.52 -9.27 -0.48
CA LEU A 112 -4.57 -8.40 0.20
C LEU A 112 -4.78 -8.41 1.72
N GLU A 113 -6.03 -8.37 2.20
CA GLU A 113 -6.38 -8.51 3.61
C GLU A 113 -5.84 -9.83 4.21
N LYS A 114 -5.98 -10.91 3.44
CA LYS A 114 -5.56 -12.27 3.82
C LYS A 114 -4.07 -12.52 3.64
N THR A 115 -3.34 -11.58 3.04
CA THR A 115 -1.89 -11.70 2.88
C THR A 115 -1.23 -11.76 4.25
N ARG A 116 -0.30 -12.71 4.39
CA ARG A 116 0.43 -13.03 5.63
C ARG A 116 1.90 -13.27 5.31
N LYS A 117 2.70 -13.49 6.35
CA LYS A 117 4.13 -13.80 6.25
C LYS A 117 4.92 -12.69 5.58
N LEU A 118 4.51 -11.44 5.77
CA LEU A 118 5.34 -10.31 5.39
C LEU A 118 6.58 -10.30 6.29
N GLU A 119 7.76 -10.19 5.69
CA GLU A 119 9.02 -10.09 6.44
C GLU A 119 9.12 -8.78 7.23
N LYS A 120 8.38 -7.76 6.78
CA LYS A 120 8.43 -6.37 7.28
C LYS A 120 7.02 -5.81 7.40
N LEU A 121 6.86 -4.81 8.26
CA LEU A 121 5.60 -4.10 8.43
C LEU A 121 5.25 -3.34 7.16
N LEU A 122 4.18 -3.72 6.48
CA LEU A 122 3.72 -3.04 5.28
C LEU A 122 2.55 -2.10 5.58
N TRP A 123 2.77 -0.81 5.33
CA TRP A 123 1.74 0.22 5.29
C TRP A 123 1.50 0.66 3.85
N ILE A 124 0.26 0.64 3.41
CA ILE A 124 -0.13 1.16 2.09
C ILE A 124 -0.74 2.54 2.28
N LEU A 125 -0.12 3.54 1.69
CA LEU A 125 -0.61 4.92 1.65
C LEU A 125 -1.73 5.03 0.61
N LEU A 126 -2.91 5.47 1.04
CA LEU A 126 -4.07 5.64 0.17
C LEU A 126 -4.90 6.88 0.54
N PRO A 127 -5.54 7.52 -0.44
CA PRO A 127 -6.66 8.42 -0.17
C PRO A 127 -7.81 7.69 0.53
N HIS A 128 -8.52 8.37 1.44
CA HIS A 128 -9.63 7.79 2.21
C HIS A 128 -10.71 7.20 1.31
N GLN A 129 -11.01 7.85 0.18
CA GLN A 129 -12.03 7.41 -0.77
C GLN A 129 -11.74 6.05 -1.43
N LEU A 130 -10.47 5.61 -1.43
CA LEU A 130 -10.07 4.34 -2.05
C LEU A 130 -10.02 3.18 -1.05
N ALA A 131 -10.23 3.44 0.24
CA ALA A 131 -10.20 2.42 1.27
C ALA A 131 -11.37 1.41 1.11
N PRO A 132 -11.12 0.11 1.30
CA PRO A 132 -12.19 -0.88 1.31
C PRO A 132 -13.05 -0.74 2.57
N LYS A 133 -14.36 -0.97 2.45
CA LYS A 133 -15.33 -0.76 3.54
C LYS A 133 -15.15 -1.70 4.74
N ASN A 134 -14.57 -2.88 4.53
CA ASN A 134 -14.52 -3.95 5.54
C ASN A 134 -13.08 -4.24 6.00
N TRP A 135 -12.17 -3.27 5.89
CA TRP A 135 -10.82 -3.50 6.41
C TRP A 135 -10.86 -3.55 7.94
N PRO A 136 -10.10 -4.46 8.59
CA PRO A 136 -10.00 -4.50 10.05
C PRO A 136 -9.48 -3.18 10.60
N GLU A 137 -10.25 -2.58 11.52
CA GLU A 137 -10.01 -1.24 12.08
C GLU A 137 -8.64 -1.13 12.75
N GLU A 138 -8.16 -2.20 13.39
CA GLU A 138 -6.85 -2.25 14.04
C GLU A 138 -5.67 -2.16 13.05
N ARG A 139 -5.94 -2.31 11.75
CA ARG A 139 -4.96 -2.20 10.66
C ARG A 139 -5.17 -0.95 9.80
N ILE A 140 -5.91 0.03 10.31
CA ILE A 140 -6.14 1.32 9.65
C ILE A 140 -5.57 2.44 10.53
N GLN A 141 -4.83 3.35 9.91
CA GLN A 141 -4.44 4.61 10.54
C GLN A 141 -4.95 5.77 9.67
N LEU A 142 -5.73 6.66 10.27
CA LEU A 142 -6.30 7.82 9.59
C LEU A 142 -5.45 9.07 9.85
N ILE A 143 -5.17 9.84 8.80
CA ILE A 143 -4.52 11.15 8.86
C ILE A 143 -5.44 12.18 8.23
N LEU A 144 -5.99 13.03 9.09
CA LEU A 144 -6.78 14.17 8.65
C LEU A 144 -5.82 15.32 8.30
N SER A 145 -5.69 15.61 7.02
CA SER A 145 -5.09 16.88 6.56
C SER A 145 -6.03 18.01 7.00
N GLY A 146 -5.49 19.03 7.68
CA GLY A 146 -6.23 20.18 8.18
C GLY A 146 -6.15 21.39 7.26
#